data_AF-A0A2V8V647-F1
#
_entry.id   AF-A0A2V8V647-F1
#
_cell.length_a   1.000
_cell.length_b   1.000
_cell.length_c   1.000
_cell.angle_alpha   90.00
_cell.angle_beta   90.00
_cell.angle_gamma   90.00
#
_symmetry.space_group_name_H-M   'P 1'
#
loop_
_entity.id
_entity.type
_entity.pdbx_description
1 polymer ?
#
loop_
_entity_poly.entity_id
_entity_poly.type
_entity_poly.pdbx_seq_one_letter_code
_entity_poly.pdbx_strand_id
1 'polypeptide(L)'
;MHLATLRGAALLVPWRQRAEWLSEWRSELWYVRQSRGTKGVTAFCLGAFKDALWLRRNTPCQEARKMSCLESPVKSLLFLALLAAVSLLLTIRVPHARVEGEPPVREQLILLNLHALLITFLVLPAITSLRLGEYPANSHSPPLATRLRRWFFLAIKIALIIQILFCTSASSKLIQPYVWVIYLLAFRWALIDQRQRCPVCLRLLTNPTRIGRPSQTFLEWYGIELMCAKGHGLLYVPEIPTSCYSTQRWLYLDPTWSSFFPSHELREHGSLALSMQSYATLTWRSCRSRGKYGLLPDQIHGHRCS
;
A
#
# COMPACT_ATOMS: atom_id res chain seq x y z
N MET A 1 -35.11 6.42 4.63
CA MET A 1 -34.36 5.87 3.47
C MET A 1 -32.97 6.47 3.30
N HIS A 2 -32.79 7.74 2.93
CA HIS A 2 -31.46 8.33 2.62
C HIS A 2 -30.36 8.16 3.70
N LEU A 3 -30.72 8.33 4.98
CA LEU A 3 -29.78 8.12 6.10
C LEU A 3 -29.33 6.66 6.24
N ALA A 4 -30.18 5.69 5.89
CA ALA A 4 -29.82 4.28 5.88
C ALA A 4 -28.86 3.97 4.72
N THR A 5 -29.08 4.60 3.56
CA THR A 5 -28.18 4.52 2.40
C THR A 5 -26.77 5.02 2.74
N LEU A 6 -26.66 6.18 3.40
CA LEU A 6 -25.37 6.71 3.86
C LEU A 6 -24.69 5.81 4.90
N ARG A 7 -25.47 5.24 5.84
CA ARG A 7 -24.93 4.26 6.79
C ARG A 7 -24.41 3.00 6.09
N GLY A 8 -25.09 2.54 5.04
CA GLY A 8 -24.63 1.43 4.20
C GLY A 8 -23.31 1.75 3.50
N ALA A 9 -23.21 2.94 2.88
CA ALA A 9 -21.96 3.39 2.26
C ALA A 9 -20.81 3.52 3.27
N ALA A 10 -21.09 4.02 4.49
CA ALA A 10 -20.09 4.15 5.55
C ALA A 10 -19.47 2.81 5.99
N LEU A 11 -20.14 1.68 5.78
CA LEU A 11 -19.54 0.35 6.05
C LEU A 11 -18.33 0.08 5.16
N LEU A 12 -18.28 0.67 3.96
CA LEU A 12 -17.13 0.56 3.05
C LEU A 12 -15.95 1.43 3.49
N VAL A 13 -16.19 2.49 4.26
CA VAL A 13 -15.14 3.40 4.74
C VAL A 13 -14.35 2.73 5.87
N PRO A 14 -13.01 2.94 5.96
CA PRO A 14 -12.20 2.44 7.07
C PRO A 14 -12.72 2.90 8.44
N TRP A 15 -12.75 2.00 9.43
CA TRP A 15 -13.45 2.20 10.70
C TRP A 15 -13.11 3.50 11.44
N ARG A 16 -11.85 3.96 11.35
CA ARG A 16 -11.37 5.19 12.01
C ARG A 16 -11.93 6.47 11.42
N GLN A 17 -12.24 6.47 10.13
CA GLN A 17 -12.71 7.65 9.40
C GLN A 17 -14.24 7.66 9.25
N ARG A 18 -14.92 6.55 9.55
CA ARG A 18 -16.38 6.42 9.40
C ARG A 18 -17.16 7.53 10.08
N ALA A 19 -16.79 7.90 11.31
CA ALA A 19 -17.53 8.89 12.08
C ALA A 19 -17.43 10.29 11.46
N GLU A 20 -16.21 10.70 11.09
CA GLU A 20 -15.93 11.98 10.44
C GLU A 20 -16.59 12.04 9.05
N TRP A 21 -16.37 11.02 8.23
CA TRP A 21 -16.98 10.90 6.89
C TRP A 21 -18.51 10.95 6.94
N LEU A 22 -19.14 10.24 7.87
CA LEU A 22 -20.59 10.21 8.01
C LEU A 22 -21.13 11.55 8.54
N SER A 23 -20.35 12.30 9.32
CA SER A 23 -20.69 13.66 9.75
C SER A 23 -20.70 14.66 8.60
N GLU A 24 -19.67 14.61 7.74
CA GLU A 24 -19.53 15.46 6.54
C GLU A 24 -20.68 15.21 5.56
N TRP A 25 -20.91 13.95 5.19
CA TRP A 25 -22.01 13.58 4.29
C TRP A 25 -23.39 13.88 4.86
N ARG A 26 -23.56 13.86 6.18
CA ARG A 26 -24.80 14.29 6.83
C ARG A 26 -25.04 15.79 6.70
N SER A 27 -23.99 16.60 6.87
CA SER A 27 -24.12 18.05 6.67
C SER A 27 -24.44 18.40 5.21
N GLU A 28 -23.80 17.73 4.25
CA GLU A 28 -24.10 17.96 2.83
C GLU A 28 -25.51 17.49 2.45
N LEU A 29 -25.97 16.36 3.00
CA LEU A 29 -27.33 15.86 2.77
C LEU A 29 -28.39 16.88 3.23
N TRP A 30 -28.15 17.59 4.34
CA TRP A 30 -29.05 18.63 4.82
C TRP A 30 -29.16 19.76 3.78
N TYR A 31 -28.03 20.20 3.22
CA TYR A 31 -27.98 21.24 2.20
C TYR A 31 -28.64 20.83 0.86
N VAL A 32 -28.39 19.61 0.40
CA VAL A 32 -28.97 19.08 -0.86
C VAL A 32 -30.48 18.90 -0.75
N ARG A 33 -30.99 18.50 0.43
CA ARG A 33 -32.44 18.42 0.68
C ARG A 33 -33.13 19.76 0.53
N GLN A 34 -32.50 20.83 0.99
CA GLN A 34 -33.07 22.18 0.91
C GLN A 34 -33.08 22.72 -0.53
N SER A 35 -32.14 22.28 -1.37
CA SER A 35 -31.89 22.90 -2.69
C SER A 35 -32.39 22.08 -3.90
N ARG A 36 -32.52 20.75 -3.82
CA ARG A 36 -32.68 19.89 -5.02
C ARG A 36 -33.87 18.92 -5.03
N GLY A 37 -34.81 19.02 -4.09
CA GLY A 37 -35.99 18.14 -4.04
C GLY A 37 -35.65 16.64 -3.88
N THR A 38 -36.66 15.77 -3.86
CA THR A 38 -36.48 14.34 -3.50
C THR A 38 -35.65 13.52 -4.48
N LYS A 39 -35.76 13.79 -5.80
CA LYS A 39 -35.00 13.09 -6.85
C LYS A 39 -33.50 13.43 -6.85
N GLY A 40 -33.12 14.65 -6.47
CA GLY A 40 -31.70 15.05 -6.36
C GLY A 40 -30.99 14.38 -5.19
N VAL A 41 -31.73 14.09 -4.11
CA VAL A 41 -31.20 13.51 -2.88
C VAL A 41 -30.84 12.03 -3.04
N THR A 42 -31.58 11.24 -3.84
CA THR A 42 -31.24 9.84 -4.12
C THR A 42 -29.94 9.73 -4.92
N ALA A 43 -29.79 10.50 -5.99
CA ALA A 43 -28.59 10.53 -6.83
C ALA A 43 -27.35 10.95 -6.01
N PHE A 44 -27.50 11.95 -5.14
CA PHE A 44 -26.45 12.36 -4.22
C PHE A 44 -26.03 11.22 -3.26
N CYS A 45 -26.99 10.50 -2.66
CA CYS A 45 -26.68 9.36 -1.77
C CYS A 45 -25.97 8.21 -2.50
N LEU A 46 -26.22 8.01 -3.80
CA LEU A 46 -25.50 7.02 -4.61
C LEU A 46 -24.04 7.43 -4.85
N GLY A 47 -23.78 8.73 -5.00
CA GLY A 47 -22.42 9.28 -5.07
C GLY A 47 -21.56 8.94 -3.85
N ALA A 48 -22.18 8.82 -2.67
CA ALA A 48 -21.50 8.45 -1.43
C ALA A 48 -20.85 7.06 -1.48
N PHE A 49 -21.38 6.11 -2.26
CA PHE A 49 -20.72 4.80 -2.44
C PHE A 49 -19.45 4.90 -3.26
N LYS A 50 -19.43 5.76 -4.29
CA LYS A 50 -18.23 5.98 -5.12
C LYS A 50 -17.13 6.62 -4.28
N ASP A 51 -17.49 7.60 -3.45
CA ASP A 51 -16.58 8.26 -2.53
C ASP A 51 -16.07 7.28 -1.44
N ALA A 52 -16.96 6.52 -0.81
CA ALA A 52 -16.57 5.50 0.16
C ALA A 52 -15.66 4.42 -0.43
N LEU A 53 -15.92 3.98 -1.67
CA LEU A 53 -15.03 3.06 -2.40
C LEU A 53 -13.69 3.69 -2.74
N TRP A 54 -13.69 4.97 -3.13
CA TRP A 54 -12.47 5.73 -3.39
C TRP A 54 -11.63 5.85 -2.12
N LEU A 55 -12.22 6.23 -0.98
CA LEU A 55 -11.55 6.27 0.31
C LEU A 55 -11.03 4.90 0.73
N ARG A 56 -11.79 3.82 0.57
CA ARG A 56 -11.30 2.48 0.91
C ARG A 56 -10.08 2.07 0.08
N ARG A 57 -10.02 2.49 -1.19
CA ARG A 57 -8.93 2.16 -2.12
C ARG A 57 -7.71 3.08 -1.94
N ASN A 58 -7.94 4.35 -1.63
CA ASN A 58 -6.90 5.41 -1.63
C ASN A 58 -6.51 5.89 -0.23
N THR A 59 -7.21 5.45 0.82
CA THR A 59 -6.71 5.64 2.18
C THR A 59 -5.45 4.79 2.31
N PRO A 60 -4.27 5.40 2.51
CA PRO A 60 -3.06 4.64 2.77
C PRO A 60 -3.35 3.76 3.97
N CYS A 61 -3.31 2.44 3.75
CA CYS A 61 -3.71 1.43 4.70
C CYS A 61 -2.89 1.62 5.99
N GLN A 62 -3.41 2.37 6.96
CA GLN A 62 -2.86 2.46 8.31
C GLN A 62 -2.87 1.07 8.99
N GLU A 63 -3.64 0.12 8.46
CA GLU A 63 -3.61 -1.28 8.89
C GLU A 63 -2.32 -2.02 8.49
N ALA A 64 -1.41 -1.39 7.73
CA ALA A 64 -0.02 -1.85 7.60
C ALA A 64 0.67 -2.01 8.96
N ARG A 65 0.18 -1.33 10.02
CA ARG A 65 0.67 -1.53 11.40
C ARG A 65 0.41 -2.95 11.93
N LYS A 66 -0.59 -3.70 11.43
CA LYS A 66 -0.86 -5.10 11.83
C LYS A 66 -0.03 -6.14 11.05
N MET A 67 0.53 -5.79 9.89
CA MET A 67 1.48 -6.64 9.15
C MET A 67 2.94 -6.38 9.52
N SER A 68 3.18 -5.77 10.69
CA SER A 68 4.52 -5.51 11.23
C SER A 68 5.37 -6.79 11.38
N CYS A 69 4.74 -7.98 11.38
CA CYS A 69 5.47 -9.25 11.33
C CYS A 69 6.19 -9.49 9.98
N LEU A 70 5.71 -8.97 8.85
CA LEU A 70 6.28 -9.21 7.51
C LEU A 70 7.19 -8.08 7.01
N GLU A 71 7.52 -7.12 7.88
CA GLU A 71 8.44 -6.03 7.59
C GLU A 71 9.83 -6.55 7.18
N SER A 72 10.29 -7.62 7.84
CA SER A 72 11.58 -8.24 7.54
C SER A 72 11.47 -9.19 6.34
N PRO A 73 12.43 -9.15 5.39
CA PRO A 73 12.45 -10.07 4.26
C PRO A 73 12.50 -11.53 4.71
N VAL A 74 13.26 -11.84 5.77
CA VAL A 74 13.39 -13.20 6.30
C VAL A 74 12.05 -13.68 6.87
N LYS A 75 11.36 -12.84 7.65
CA LYS A 75 10.04 -13.20 8.20
C LYS A 75 9.01 -13.44 7.08
N SER A 76 9.06 -12.64 6.01
CA SER A 76 8.20 -12.87 4.84
C SER A 76 8.47 -14.20 4.15
N LEU A 77 9.73 -14.58 3.98
CA LEU A 77 10.08 -15.87 3.37
C LEU A 77 9.75 -17.04 4.30
N LEU A 78 10.05 -16.93 5.59
CA LEU A 78 9.71 -17.98 6.57
C LEU A 78 8.21 -18.22 6.64
N PHE A 79 7.39 -17.16 6.61
CA PHE A 79 5.94 -17.29 6.57
C PHE A 79 5.46 -18.03 5.31
N LEU A 80 5.99 -17.68 4.13
CA LEU A 80 5.65 -18.36 2.88
C LEU A 80 6.17 -19.80 2.84
N ALA A 81 7.37 -20.05 3.38
CA ALA A 81 7.94 -21.39 3.48
C ALA A 81 7.11 -22.28 4.41
N LEU A 82 6.63 -21.74 5.54
CA LEU A 82 5.73 -22.44 6.44
C LEU A 82 4.40 -22.78 5.75
N LEU A 83 3.79 -21.82 5.04
CA LEU A 83 2.58 -22.07 4.25
C LEU A 83 2.81 -23.11 3.16
N ALA A 84 3.96 -23.07 2.47
CA ALA A 84 4.34 -24.06 1.47
C ALA A 84 4.46 -25.45 2.10
N ALA A 85 5.15 -25.57 3.24
CA ALA A 85 5.28 -26.82 3.98
C ALA A 85 3.91 -27.38 4.42
N VAL A 86 3.04 -26.54 4.99
CA VAL A 86 1.68 -26.94 5.37
C VAL A 86 0.88 -27.39 4.16
N SER A 87 0.94 -26.65 3.04
CA SER A 87 0.22 -27.02 1.82
C SER A 87 0.69 -28.37 1.26
N LEU A 88 1.99 -28.64 1.30
CA LEU A 88 2.57 -29.92 0.88
C LEU A 88 2.14 -31.06 1.81
N LEU A 89 2.17 -30.84 3.13
CA LEU A 89 1.71 -31.82 4.11
C LEU A 89 0.23 -32.16 3.90
N LEU A 90 -0.61 -31.17 3.64
CA LEU A 90 -2.02 -31.41 3.32
C LEU A 90 -2.18 -32.24 2.05
N THR A 91 -1.43 -31.95 0.99
CA THR A 91 -1.47 -32.75 -0.25
C THR A 91 -1.07 -34.20 -0.01
N ILE A 92 -0.05 -34.46 0.82
CA ILE A 92 0.39 -35.82 1.15
C ILE A 92 -0.65 -36.55 2.00
N ARG A 93 -1.37 -35.84 2.86
CA ARG A 93 -2.36 -36.44 3.78
C ARG A 93 -3.72 -36.71 3.15
N VAL A 94 -4.09 -36.02 2.06
CA VAL A 94 -5.35 -36.27 1.35
C VAL A 94 -5.26 -37.65 0.67
N PRO A 95 -6.05 -38.64 1.10
CA PRO A 95 -6.08 -39.94 0.44
C PRO A 95 -6.59 -39.74 -0.98
N HIS A 96 -5.74 -40.00 -1.97
CA HIS A 96 -6.16 -39.96 -3.36
C HIS A 96 -7.02 -41.20 -3.60
N ALA A 97 -8.33 -41.07 -3.44
CA ALA A 97 -9.28 -42.09 -3.85
C ALA A 97 -9.08 -42.30 -5.35
N ARG A 98 -8.35 -43.36 -5.73
CA ARG A 98 -8.20 -43.75 -7.13
C ARG A 98 -9.57 -44.19 -7.60
N VAL A 99 -10.21 -43.35 -8.40
CA VAL A 99 -11.34 -43.77 -9.22
C VAL A 99 -10.73 -44.51 -10.41
N GLU A 100 -11.01 -45.80 -10.53
CA GLU A 100 -10.56 -46.62 -11.66
C GLU A 100 -11.12 -46.04 -12.96
N GLY A 101 -10.24 -45.78 -13.94
CA GLY A 101 -10.61 -45.31 -15.29
C GLY A 101 -10.30 -43.86 -15.62
N GLU A 102 -9.83 -43.03 -14.68
CA GLU A 102 -9.41 -41.66 -14.99
C GLU A 102 -7.97 -41.61 -15.55
N PRO A 103 -7.68 -40.73 -16.54
CA PRO A 103 -6.32 -40.48 -17.04
C PRO A 103 -5.38 -40.07 -15.90
N PRO A 104 -4.03 -40.10 -16.09
CA PRO A 104 -3.10 -39.75 -15.03
C PRO A 104 -3.34 -38.32 -14.54
N VAL A 105 -4.08 -38.19 -13.43
CA VAL A 105 -4.52 -36.93 -12.79
C VAL A 105 -3.37 -35.95 -12.61
N ARG A 106 -2.15 -36.47 -12.45
CA ARG A 106 -0.91 -35.70 -12.34
C ARG A 106 -0.57 -34.90 -13.60
N GLU A 107 -0.70 -35.48 -14.79
CA GLU A 107 -0.35 -34.79 -16.04
C GLU A 107 -1.33 -33.67 -16.33
N GLN A 108 -2.63 -33.93 -16.17
CA GLN A 108 -3.67 -32.92 -16.31
C GLN A 108 -3.49 -31.75 -15.33
N LEU A 109 -3.15 -32.05 -14.07
CA LEU A 109 -2.89 -31.01 -13.07
C LEU A 109 -1.66 -30.14 -13.43
N ILE A 110 -0.59 -30.75 -13.93
CA ILE A 110 0.60 -30.03 -14.40
C ILE A 110 0.23 -29.13 -15.58
N LEU A 111 -0.47 -29.66 -16.59
CA LEU A 111 -0.91 -28.91 -17.76
C LEU A 111 -1.82 -27.73 -17.36
N LEU A 112 -2.77 -27.95 -16.45
CA LEU A 112 -3.65 -26.89 -15.93
C LEU A 112 -2.86 -25.76 -15.25
N ASN A 113 -1.89 -26.11 -14.40
CA ASN A 113 -1.06 -25.11 -13.71
C ASN A 113 -0.15 -24.36 -14.69
N LEU A 114 0.44 -25.05 -15.67
CA LEU A 114 1.25 -24.41 -16.72
C LEU A 114 0.40 -23.45 -17.57
N HIS A 115 -0.81 -23.85 -17.94
CA HIS A 115 -1.74 -23.00 -18.68
C HIS A 115 -2.15 -21.78 -17.86
N ALA A 116 -2.45 -21.96 -16.57
CA ALA A 116 -2.74 -20.86 -15.65
C ALA A 116 -1.57 -19.89 -15.48
N LEU A 117 -0.33 -20.40 -15.41
CA LEU A 117 0.89 -19.59 -15.37
C LEU A 117 1.08 -18.79 -16.67
N LEU A 118 0.85 -19.41 -17.83
CA LEU A 118 0.94 -18.75 -19.13
C LEU A 118 -0.08 -17.60 -19.24
N ILE A 119 -1.34 -17.86 -18.91
CA ILE A 119 -2.39 -16.82 -18.89
C ILE A 119 -2.00 -15.70 -17.92
N THR A 120 -1.52 -16.06 -16.73
CA THR A 120 -1.08 -15.07 -15.74
C THR A 120 0.04 -14.19 -16.30
N PHE A 121 1.06 -14.78 -16.93
CA PHE A 121 2.16 -14.03 -17.51
C PHE A 121 1.72 -13.11 -18.66
N LEU A 122 0.70 -13.52 -19.42
CA LEU A 122 0.12 -12.71 -20.50
C LEU A 122 -0.71 -11.53 -19.98
N VAL A 123 -1.51 -11.74 -18.93
CA VAL A 123 -2.45 -10.73 -18.40
C VAL A 123 -1.77 -9.77 -17.42
N LEU A 124 -0.81 -10.26 -16.64
CA LEU A 124 -0.16 -9.49 -15.58
C LEU A 124 0.44 -8.15 -16.05
N PRO A 125 1.14 -8.04 -17.20
CA PRO A 125 1.68 -6.77 -17.70
C PRO A 125 0.58 -5.75 -18.06
N ALA A 126 -0.61 -6.22 -18.47
CA ALA A 126 -1.73 -5.36 -18.83
C ALA A 126 -2.39 -4.73 -17.59
N ILE A 127 -2.42 -5.45 -16.46
CA ILE A 127 -3.07 -4.99 -15.22
C ILE A 127 -2.11 -4.39 -14.20
N THR A 128 -0.82 -4.71 -14.30
CA THR A 128 0.21 -4.24 -13.39
C THR A 128 1.39 -3.79 -14.22
N SER A 129 1.83 -2.55 -14.01
CA SER A 129 3.10 -2.12 -14.57
C SER A 129 4.18 -3.09 -14.07
N LEU A 130 4.99 -3.65 -14.96
CA LEU A 130 6.11 -4.51 -14.57
C LEU A 130 7.33 -3.69 -14.12
N ARG A 131 7.31 -2.38 -14.38
CA ARG A 131 8.38 -1.47 -13.96
C ARG A 131 8.45 -1.42 -12.44
N LEU A 132 9.51 -1.93 -11.84
CA LEU A 132 9.70 -2.00 -10.38
C LEU A 132 9.93 -0.64 -9.70
N GLY A 133 9.62 0.46 -10.40
CA GLY A 133 9.96 1.83 -10.07
C GLY A 133 11.14 2.32 -10.91
N GLU A 134 11.22 3.63 -11.10
CA GLU A 134 12.41 4.27 -11.68
C GLU A 134 13.48 4.44 -10.59
N TYR A 135 14.66 3.88 -10.85
CA TYR A 135 15.83 3.99 -9.98
C TYR A 135 16.85 4.86 -10.69
N PRO A 136 17.01 6.14 -10.30
CA PRO A 136 17.99 7.01 -10.94
C PRO A 136 19.40 6.43 -10.72
N ALA A 137 20.19 6.38 -11.80
CA ALA A 137 21.61 6.07 -11.71
C ALA A 137 22.33 7.33 -11.21
N ASN A 138 22.51 7.44 -9.89
CA ASN A 138 23.38 8.46 -9.29
C ASN A 138 24.61 7.81 -8.64
N SER A 139 25.54 8.64 -8.17
CA SER A 139 26.72 8.25 -7.39
C SER A 139 26.40 7.38 -6.16
N HIS A 140 25.18 7.47 -5.63
CA HIS A 140 24.68 6.71 -4.49
C HIS A 140 23.88 5.45 -4.90
N SER A 141 23.93 5.06 -6.18
CA SER A 141 23.21 3.87 -6.64
C SER A 141 23.78 2.60 -6.00
N PRO A 142 22.92 1.63 -5.63
CA PRO A 142 23.36 0.48 -4.89
C PRO A 142 24.23 -0.44 -5.78
N PRO A 143 25.21 -1.13 -5.18
CA PRO A 143 26.10 -2.03 -5.90
C PRO A 143 25.31 -3.17 -6.55
N LEU A 144 25.85 -3.74 -7.63
CA LEU A 144 25.20 -4.80 -8.41
C LEU A 144 24.75 -5.99 -7.54
N ALA A 145 25.54 -6.36 -6.53
CA ALA A 145 25.18 -7.40 -5.56
C ALA A 145 23.84 -7.14 -4.85
N THR A 146 23.55 -5.87 -4.52
CA THR A 146 22.28 -5.48 -3.89
C THR A 146 21.12 -5.59 -4.88
N ARG A 147 21.36 -5.25 -6.15
CA ARG A 147 20.36 -5.41 -7.22
C ARG A 147 20.03 -6.89 -7.43
N LEU A 148 21.05 -7.75 -7.51
CA LEU A 148 20.87 -9.21 -7.62
C LEU A 148 20.14 -9.80 -6.43
N ARG A 149 20.46 -9.35 -5.20
CA ARG A 149 19.77 -9.77 -3.98
C ARG A 149 18.27 -9.53 -4.05
N ARG A 150 17.83 -8.40 -4.62
CA ARG A 150 16.40 -8.11 -4.81
C ARG A 150 15.73 -9.09 -5.76
N TRP A 151 16.36 -9.37 -6.90
CA TRP A 151 15.84 -10.32 -7.88
C TRP A 151 15.79 -11.74 -7.31
N PHE A 152 16.81 -12.14 -6.56
CA PHE A 152 16.83 -13.43 -5.87
C PHE A 152 15.71 -13.54 -4.82
N PHE A 153 15.50 -12.50 -4.01
CA PHE A 153 14.39 -12.46 -3.05
C PHE A 153 13.02 -12.56 -3.74
N LEU A 154 12.82 -11.87 -4.86
CA LEU A 154 11.59 -11.99 -5.66
C LEU A 154 11.44 -13.39 -6.27
N ALA A 155 12.52 -13.97 -6.81
CA ALA A 155 12.51 -15.30 -7.42
C ALA A 155 12.12 -16.38 -6.41
N ILE A 156 12.74 -16.39 -5.22
CA ILE A 156 12.35 -17.31 -4.14
C ILE A 156 10.88 -17.12 -3.78
N LYS A 157 10.44 -15.87 -3.65
CA LYS A 157 9.05 -15.57 -3.29
C LYS A 157 8.06 -16.10 -4.33
N ILE A 158 8.36 -15.93 -5.62
CA ILE A 158 7.55 -16.49 -6.72
C ILE A 158 7.56 -18.01 -6.67
N ALA A 159 8.72 -18.66 -6.49
CA ALA A 159 8.82 -20.11 -6.42
C ALA A 159 7.98 -20.71 -5.27
N LEU A 160 8.02 -20.09 -4.08
CA LEU A 160 7.19 -20.50 -2.94
C LEU A 160 5.69 -20.33 -3.24
N ILE A 161 5.29 -19.24 -3.90
CA ILE A 161 3.90 -19.04 -4.30
C ILE A 161 3.46 -20.11 -5.31
N ILE A 162 4.26 -20.40 -6.32
CA ILE A 162 3.96 -21.46 -7.31
C ILE A 162 3.76 -22.80 -6.60
N GLN A 163 4.66 -23.15 -5.66
CA GLN A 163 4.54 -24.38 -4.88
C GLN A 163 3.23 -24.45 -4.08
N ILE A 164 2.87 -23.37 -3.37
CA ILE A 164 1.62 -23.30 -2.58
C ILE A 164 0.40 -23.49 -3.49
N LEU A 165 0.37 -22.81 -4.64
CA LEU A 165 -0.76 -22.86 -5.57
C LEU A 165 -0.87 -24.22 -6.27
N PHE A 166 0.25 -24.84 -6.58
CA PHE A 166 0.29 -26.20 -7.10
C PHE A 166 -0.25 -27.21 -6.07
N CYS A 167 0.23 -27.19 -4.82
CA CYS A 167 -0.25 -28.09 -3.77
C CYS A 167 -1.74 -27.88 -3.44
N THR A 168 -2.19 -26.64 -3.36
CA THR A 168 -3.61 -26.33 -3.07
C THR A 168 -4.54 -26.78 -4.20
N SER A 169 -4.16 -26.60 -5.46
CA SER A 169 -4.93 -27.10 -6.61
C SER A 169 -4.92 -28.63 -6.73
N ALA A 170 -3.84 -29.29 -6.32
CA ALA A 170 -3.77 -30.75 -6.20
C ALA A 170 -4.73 -31.31 -5.14
N SER A 171 -4.89 -30.58 -4.04
CA SER A 171 -5.64 -31.05 -2.87
C SER A 171 -7.15 -30.76 -2.97
N SER A 172 -7.58 -29.85 -3.86
CA SER A 172 -8.97 -29.39 -3.94
C SER A 172 -9.45 -29.14 -5.37
N LYS A 173 -10.43 -29.94 -5.83
CA LYS A 173 -11.12 -29.75 -7.12
C LYS A 173 -11.91 -28.43 -7.18
N LEU A 174 -12.36 -27.90 -6.04
CA LEU A 174 -13.10 -26.64 -5.97
C LEU A 174 -12.25 -25.43 -6.39
N ILE A 175 -10.94 -25.50 -6.17
CA ILE A 175 -10.00 -24.41 -6.47
C ILE A 175 -9.62 -24.41 -7.95
N GLN A 176 -9.62 -25.57 -8.62
CA GLN A 176 -9.16 -25.77 -10.01
C GLN A 176 -9.67 -24.73 -11.02
N PRO A 177 -10.99 -24.41 -11.12
CA PRO A 177 -11.46 -23.43 -12.10
C PRO A 177 -10.96 -22.00 -11.84
N TYR A 178 -10.54 -21.69 -10.62
CA TYR A 178 -10.09 -20.36 -10.20
C TYR A 178 -8.57 -20.23 -10.10
N VAL A 179 -7.80 -21.28 -10.43
CA VAL A 179 -6.34 -21.33 -10.27
C VAL A 179 -5.66 -20.15 -10.94
N TRP A 180 -6.03 -19.81 -12.18
CA TRP A 180 -5.45 -18.67 -12.91
C TRP A 180 -5.72 -17.31 -12.24
N VAL A 181 -6.92 -17.09 -11.67
CA VAL A 181 -7.24 -15.87 -10.92
C VAL A 181 -6.36 -15.78 -9.68
N ILE A 182 -6.19 -16.91 -8.98
CA ILE A 182 -5.40 -16.97 -7.76
C ILE A 182 -3.91 -16.71 -8.07
N TYR A 183 -3.36 -17.29 -9.14
CA TYR A 183 -2.00 -16.99 -9.62
C TYR A 183 -1.84 -15.50 -9.92
N LEU A 184 -2.78 -14.90 -10.66
CA LEU A 184 -2.76 -13.49 -11.01
C LEU A 184 -2.74 -12.58 -9.78
N LEU A 185 -3.62 -12.85 -8.80
CA LEU A 185 -3.68 -12.08 -7.56
C LEU A 185 -2.41 -12.27 -6.72
N ALA A 186 -1.87 -13.50 -6.63
CA ALA A 186 -0.68 -13.80 -5.85
C ALA A 186 0.59 -13.17 -6.45
N PHE A 187 0.75 -13.23 -7.78
CA PHE A 187 1.88 -12.59 -8.47
C PHE A 187 1.77 -11.07 -8.42
N ARG A 188 0.57 -10.52 -8.63
CA ARG A 188 0.32 -9.10 -8.41
C ARG A 188 0.68 -8.66 -7.00
N TRP A 189 0.30 -9.44 -5.98
CA TRP A 189 0.69 -9.16 -4.60
C TRP A 189 2.21 -9.21 -4.43
N ALA A 190 2.89 -10.21 -4.98
CA ALA A 190 4.35 -10.33 -4.91
C ALA A 190 5.06 -9.12 -5.54
N LEU A 191 4.58 -8.64 -6.69
CA LEU A 191 5.12 -7.45 -7.36
C LEU A 191 4.85 -6.17 -6.57
N ILE A 192 3.64 -5.99 -6.05
CA ILE A 192 3.29 -4.84 -5.21
C ILE A 192 4.15 -4.82 -3.94
N ASP A 193 4.35 -5.97 -3.30
CA ASP A 193 5.22 -6.10 -2.13
C ASP A 193 6.68 -5.76 -2.46
N GLN A 194 7.23 -6.17 -3.63
CA GLN A 194 8.57 -5.75 -4.05
C GLN A 194 8.70 -4.25 -4.32
N ARG A 195 7.62 -3.59 -4.73
CA ARG A 195 7.59 -2.14 -4.97
C ARG A 195 7.55 -1.36 -3.68
N GLN A 196 6.93 -1.92 -2.65
CA GLN A 196 6.81 -1.30 -1.33
C GLN A 196 7.99 -1.62 -0.41
N ARG A 197 8.99 -2.38 -0.87
CA ARG A 197 10.21 -2.67 -0.13
C ARG A 197 11.35 -1.77 -0.57
N CYS A 198 12.20 -1.42 0.37
CA CYS A 198 13.44 -0.70 0.08
C CYS A 198 14.34 -1.55 -0.82
N PRO A 199 14.87 -1.01 -1.93
CA PRO A 199 15.75 -1.75 -2.85
C PRO A 199 17.08 -2.18 -2.20
N VAL A 200 17.47 -1.53 -1.10
CA VAL A 200 18.73 -1.81 -0.40
C VAL A 200 18.56 -2.86 0.69
N CYS A 201 17.65 -2.64 1.64
CA CYS A 201 17.48 -3.55 2.79
C CYS A 201 16.34 -4.56 2.66
N LEU A 202 15.52 -4.47 1.61
CA LEU A 202 14.35 -5.31 1.35
C LEU A 202 13.29 -5.30 2.47
N ARG A 203 13.38 -4.34 3.40
CA ARG A 203 12.35 -4.09 4.40
C ARG A 203 11.21 -3.29 3.80
N LEU A 204 10.00 -3.55 4.27
CA LEU A 204 8.82 -2.78 3.86
C LEU A 204 9.04 -1.31 4.24
N LEU A 205 8.68 -0.41 3.32
CA LEU A 205 8.73 1.02 3.56
C LEU A 205 7.61 1.41 4.52
N THR A 206 7.92 2.36 5.39
CA THR A 206 7.08 2.73 6.53
C THR A 206 6.70 4.20 6.46
N ASN A 207 5.78 4.61 7.34
CA ASN A 207 5.42 6.01 7.58
C ASN A 207 4.96 6.75 6.31
N PRO A 208 3.76 6.44 5.78
CA PRO A 208 3.22 7.15 4.63
C PRO A 208 2.95 8.61 5.00
N THR A 209 3.71 9.53 4.41
CA THR A 209 3.49 10.97 4.53
C THR A 209 2.84 11.47 3.24
N ARG A 210 1.63 12.03 3.35
CA ARG A 210 0.94 12.65 2.22
C ARG A 210 1.47 14.07 2.04
N ILE A 211 1.99 14.36 0.84
CA ILE A 211 2.42 15.69 0.44
C ILE A 211 1.36 16.27 -0.48
N GLY A 212 0.91 17.49 -0.17
CA GLY A 212 -0.09 18.21 -0.96
C GLY A 212 -1.53 17.72 -0.75
N ARG A 213 -2.48 18.60 -1.08
CA ARG A 213 -3.88 18.25 -1.36
C ARG A 213 -4.13 18.52 -2.85
N PRO A 214 -4.96 17.72 -3.54
CA PRO A 214 -5.24 17.93 -4.97
C PRO A 214 -5.71 19.35 -5.31
N SER A 215 -6.36 20.04 -4.37
CA SER A 215 -6.87 21.40 -4.53
C SER A 215 -5.87 22.52 -4.19
N GLN A 216 -4.69 22.20 -3.65
CA GLN A 216 -3.74 23.19 -3.12
C GLN A 216 -2.37 23.21 -3.83
N THR A 217 -2.12 22.28 -4.76
CA THR A 217 -0.89 22.24 -5.56
C THR A 217 -1.27 22.28 -7.03
N PHE A 218 -1.25 23.48 -7.62
CA PHE A 218 -1.76 23.71 -8.97
C PHE A 218 -0.90 23.04 -10.06
N LEU A 219 0.37 22.67 -9.77
CA LEU A 219 1.26 22.22 -10.84
C LEU A 219 2.22 21.04 -10.64
N GLU A 220 2.62 20.52 -9.45
CA GLU A 220 3.78 19.60 -9.56
C GLU A 220 4.01 18.44 -8.56
N TRP A 221 3.57 18.50 -7.29
CA TRP A 221 3.90 17.41 -6.34
C TRP A 221 2.78 17.15 -5.33
N TYR A 222 1.86 16.24 -5.67
CA TYR A 222 0.97 15.64 -4.68
C TYR A 222 0.95 14.13 -4.79
N GLY A 223 1.12 13.46 -3.65
CA GLY A 223 1.33 12.03 -3.59
C GLY A 223 1.63 11.54 -2.19
N ILE A 224 2.02 10.26 -2.11
CA ILE A 224 2.41 9.61 -0.86
C ILE A 224 3.90 9.33 -0.94
N GLU A 225 4.63 9.81 0.06
CA GLU A 225 6.01 9.43 0.29
C GLU A 225 6.09 8.33 1.35
N LEU A 226 6.86 7.29 1.05
CA LEU A 226 7.13 6.17 1.95
C LEU A 226 8.63 6.14 2.24
N MET A 227 9.01 6.18 3.50
CA MET A 227 10.42 6.24 3.91
C MET A 227 10.94 4.86 4.34
N CYS A 228 12.22 4.60 4.05
CA CYS A 228 12.92 3.45 4.63
C CYS A 228 13.24 3.74 6.10
N ALA A 229 12.84 2.86 7.02
CA ALA A 229 13.16 2.98 8.45
C ALA A 229 14.68 2.98 8.75
N LYS A 230 15.52 2.51 7.81
CA LYS A 230 16.99 2.54 7.90
C LYS A 230 17.62 3.77 7.23
N GLY A 231 16.83 4.68 6.66
CA GLY A 231 17.34 5.89 6.02
C GLY A 231 17.95 5.70 4.63
N HIS A 232 17.77 4.56 3.95
CA HIS A 232 18.34 4.35 2.61
C HIS A 232 17.72 5.21 1.51
N GLY A 233 16.50 5.72 1.72
CA GLY A 233 15.79 6.50 0.73
C GLY A 233 14.29 6.56 0.97
N LEU A 234 13.63 7.27 0.05
CA LEU A 234 12.21 7.55 0.00
C LEU A 234 11.64 7.02 -1.31
N LEU A 235 10.40 6.56 -1.25
CA LEU A 235 9.63 6.17 -2.40
C LEU A 235 8.47 7.14 -2.57
N TYR A 236 8.46 7.84 -3.70
CA TYR A 236 7.36 8.71 -4.08
C TYR A 236 6.35 7.94 -4.94
N VAL A 237 5.07 7.97 -4.52
CA VAL A 237 3.94 7.38 -5.23
C VAL A 237 2.95 8.49 -5.58
N PRO A 238 2.78 8.84 -6.88
CA PRO A 238 1.83 9.87 -7.29
C PRO A 238 0.38 9.43 -7.08
N GLU A 239 -0.51 10.37 -6.71
CA GLU A 239 -1.94 10.07 -6.49
C GLU A 239 -2.70 9.91 -7.82
N ILE A 240 -2.27 10.60 -8.89
CA ILE A 240 -2.86 10.49 -10.23
C ILE A 240 -1.87 9.86 -11.22
N PRO A 241 -2.15 8.64 -11.74
CA PRO A 241 -1.26 7.90 -12.64
C PRO A 241 -1.34 8.33 -14.12
N THR A 242 -2.00 9.45 -14.46
CA THR A 242 -2.32 9.79 -15.86
C THR A 242 -1.44 10.87 -16.50
N SER A 243 -0.47 11.46 -15.79
CA SER A 243 0.47 12.42 -16.39
C SER A 243 1.80 11.76 -16.77
N CYS A 244 2.48 12.30 -17.79
CA CYS A 244 3.80 11.87 -18.25
C CYS A 244 4.93 11.92 -17.19
N TYR A 245 4.64 12.46 -16.00
CA TYR A 245 5.53 12.53 -14.83
C TYR A 245 5.12 11.56 -13.70
N SER A 246 4.21 10.61 -13.94
CA SER A 246 3.49 9.84 -12.90
C SER A 246 4.04 8.44 -12.59
N THR A 247 5.33 8.18 -12.80
CA THR A 247 5.91 6.89 -12.41
C THR A 247 6.34 6.90 -10.94
N GLN A 248 6.12 5.77 -10.27
CA GLN A 248 6.65 5.54 -8.93
C GLN A 248 8.18 5.65 -8.97
N ARG A 249 8.75 6.54 -8.15
CA ARG A 249 10.18 6.89 -8.20
C ARG A 249 10.86 6.65 -6.86
N TRP A 250 12.05 6.05 -6.91
CA TRP A 250 12.92 5.93 -5.74
C TRP A 250 13.90 7.11 -5.67
N LEU A 251 13.99 7.72 -4.49
CA LEU A 251 14.90 8.81 -4.17
C LEU A 251 15.86 8.35 -3.09
N TYR A 252 17.17 8.41 -3.38
CA TYR A 252 18.19 8.12 -2.38
C TYR A 252 18.28 9.27 -1.40
N LEU A 253 18.29 8.97 -0.12
CA LEU A 253 18.59 9.95 0.92
C LEU A 253 20.09 10.24 0.88
N ASP A 254 20.45 11.52 0.97
CA ASP A 254 21.84 11.94 1.09
C ASP A 254 22.43 11.40 2.41
N PRO A 255 23.70 10.97 2.44
CA PRO A 255 24.37 10.48 3.65
C PRO A 255 24.21 11.37 4.88
N THR A 256 24.07 12.69 4.72
CA THR A 256 23.81 13.65 5.81
C THR A 256 22.54 13.32 6.60
N TRP A 257 21.53 12.72 5.96
CA TRP A 257 20.27 12.33 6.60
C TRP A 257 20.38 11.06 7.44
N SER A 258 21.44 10.26 7.26
CA SER A 258 21.62 9.01 8.01
C SER A 258 21.65 9.23 9.53
N SER A 259 22.10 10.39 9.98
CA SER A 259 22.13 10.80 11.39
C SER A 259 20.76 10.85 12.08
N PHE A 260 19.68 11.06 11.32
CA PHE A 260 18.32 11.08 11.85
C PHE A 260 17.69 9.69 11.99
N PHE A 261 18.35 8.65 11.46
CA PHE A 261 17.87 7.28 11.52
C PHE A 261 18.71 6.49 12.53
N PRO A 262 18.08 5.68 13.41
CA PRO A 262 18.83 4.85 14.33
C PRO A 262 19.76 3.91 13.57
N SER A 263 21.08 4.07 13.74
CA SER A 263 22.07 3.13 13.22
C SER A 263 21.91 1.79 13.95
N HIS A 264 21.89 0.70 13.20
CA HIS A 264 21.63 -0.65 13.73
C HIS A 264 22.84 -1.24 14.49
N GLU A 265 23.93 -0.51 14.67
CA GLU A 265 25.11 -1.04 15.35
C GLU A 265 24.87 -1.31 16.85
N LEU A 266 23.80 -0.77 17.43
CA LEU A 266 23.51 -0.96 18.87
C LEU A 266 22.47 -2.05 19.18
N ARG A 267 22.12 -2.94 18.24
CA ARG A 267 21.10 -3.99 18.51
C ARG A 267 21.61 -5.42 18.62
N GLU A 268 22.92 -5.66 18.53
CA GLU A 268 23.51 -6.96 18.86
C GLU A 268 24.12 -7.02 20.28
N HIS A 269 24.33 -5.86 20.93
CA HIS A 269 24.74 -5.81 22.33
C HIS A 269 23.65 -5.16 23.19
N GLY A 270 22.88 -6.00 23.89
CA GLY A 270 22.23 -5.62 25.14
C GLY A 270 20.89 -4.87 25.02
N SER A 271 19.85 -5.56 25.46
CA SER A 271 18.80 -5.04 26.35
C SER A 271 18.76 -3.52 26.56
N LEU A 272 17.73 -2.86 26.02
CA LEU A 272 16.65 -2.25 26.79
C LEU A 272 15.68 -1.53 25.83
N ALA A 273 14.42 -1.91 25.92
CA ALA A 273 13.32 -1.16 25.35
C ALA A 273 13.28 0.23 25.99
N LEU A 274 13.26 1.29 25.16
CA LEU A 274 12.42 2.49 25.30
C LEU A 274 12.87 3.57 24.30
N SER A 275 11.93 4.45 23.97
CA SER A 275 12.12 5.71 23.23
C SER A 275 12.15 5.62 21.69
N MET A 276 10.95 5.64 21.09
CA MET A 276 10.68 6.35 19.83
C MET A 276 9.36 7.14 19.89
N GLN A 277 8.76 7.25 21.08
CA GLN A 277 7.45 7.90 21.27
C GLN A 277 7.57 9.34 21.82
N SER A 278 8.76 9.79 22.19
CA SER A 278 8.97 11.09 22.84
C SER A 278 9.36 12.24 21.90
N TYR A 279 9.80 11.97 20.66
CA TYR A 279 10.23 13.05 19.75
C TYR A 279 9.12 13.59 18.84
N ALA A 280 8.04 12.83 18.62
CA ALA A 280 6.92 13.27 17.78
C ALA A 280 5.98 14.28 18.48
N THR A 281 6.10 14.47 19.79
CA THR A 281 5.24 15.37 20.59
C THR A 281 5.89 16.71 20.92
N LEU A 282 7.19 16.90 20.67
CA LEU A 282 7.91 18.12 21.07
C LEU A 282 8.13 19.16 19.96
N THR A 283 7.92 18.83 18.68
CA THR A 283 8.04 19.82 17.58
C THR A 283 6.70 20.42 17.12
N TRP A 284 5.56 19.95 17.63
CA TRP A 284 4.22 20.44 17.27
C TRP A 284 3.61 21.45 18.26
N ARG A 285 4.33 21.85 19.33
CA ARG A 285 3.81 22.77 20.37
C ARG A 285 4.29 24.23 20.29
N SER A 286 5.04 24.64 19.26
CA SER A 286 5.62 26.00 19.21
C SER A 286 5.05 26.97 18.14
N CYS A 287 3.92 26.67 17.50
CA CYS A 287 3.33 27.61 16.52
C CYS A 287 1.81 27.82 16.71
N ARG A 288 1.36 27.94 17.96
CA ARG A 288 -0.02 28.33 18.28
C ARG A 288 -0.09 29.18 19.56
N SER A 289 0.57 30.34 19.57
CA SER A 289 0.21 31.43 20.49
C SER A 289 0.73 32.78 20.00
N ARG A 290 -0.09 33.48 19.20
CA ARG A 290 -0.28 34.95 19.28
C ARG A 290 -1.32 35.36 18.24
N GLY A 291 -2.57 35.21 18.63
CA GLY A 291 -3.69 35.94 18.07
C GLY A 291 -4.51 36.46 19.25
N LYS A 292 -4.29 37.71 19.65
CA LYS A 292 -5.24 38.47 20.46
C LYS A 292 -5.39 39.84 19.81
N TYR A 293 -6.64 40.11 19.47
CA TYR A 293 -7.18 41.31 18.85
C TYR A 293 -6.95 42.55 19.71
N GLY A 294 -6.67 43.67 19.05
CA GLY A 294 -6.81 45.03 19.58
C GLY A 294 -7.38 45.90 18.46
N LEU A 295 -8.57 46.44 18.70
CA LEU A 295 -9.33 47.34 17.83
C LEU A 295 -8.92 48.80 18.08
N LEU A 296 -8.96 49.60 16.98
CA LEU A 296 -9.06 51.08 16.85
C LEU A 296 -7.83 51.97 17.18
N PRO A 297 -7.77 53.23 16.67
CA PRO A 297 -8.36 53.83 15.45
C PRO A 297 -7.37 54.69 14.61
N ASP A 298 -7.89 55.26 13.52
CA ASP A 298 -7.39 56.39 12.72
C ASP A 298 -6.31 57.30 13.35
N GLN A 299 -5.25 57.58 12.58
CA GLN A 299 -4.78 58.96 12.43
C GLN A 299 -4.03 59.22 11.12
N ILE A 300 -4.50 60.29 10.49
CA ILE A 300 -4.07 60.98 9.28
C ILE A 300 -2.74 61.72 9.55
N HIS A 301 -1.77 61.63 8.62
CA HIS A 301 -0.75 62.63 8.21
C HIS A 301 0.26 61.86 7.33
N GLY A 302 0.51 62.13 6.04
CA GLY A 302 0.79 63.42 5.39
C GLY A 302 2.31 63.59 5.28
N HIS A 303 2.89 63.47 4.07
CA HIS A 303 4.23 63.92 3.57
C HIS A 303 4.67 62.94 2.45
N ARG A 304 4.50 63.23 1.16
CA ARG A 304 5.08 64.25 0.25
C ARG A 304 6.60 64.07 0.01
N CYS A 305 6.92 64.02 -1.28
CA CYS A 305 8.19 63.81 -1.96
C CYS A 305 9.41 64.56 -1.42
N SER A 306 10.57 63.97 -1.64
CA SER A 306 11.82 64.63 -2.08
C SER A 306 12.55 63.65 -2.99
#